data_AF-A0A6A1WS42-F1
#
_entry.id   AF-A0A6A1WS42-F1
#
_cell.length_a   1.000
_cell.length_b   1.000
_cell.length_c   1.000
_cell.angle_alpha   90.00
_cell.angle_beta   90.00
_cell.angle_gamma   90.00
#
_symmetry.space_group_name_H-M   'P 1'
#
loop_
_entity.id
_entity.type
_entity.pdbx_description
1 polymer ?
#
loop_
_entity_poly.entity_id
_entity_poly.type
_entity_poly.pdbx_seq_one_letter_code
_entity_poly.pdbx_strand_id
1 'polypeptide(L)'
;MDVRAVMTRRPQCSRVILVRSFDNMSHLIRRRSAINKENKAKLKIVHTSGARSFQCTRALLEKMEALQLQNESEGKSYTEVEIFAEVLGTKAVTCEV
;
A
#
# COMPACT_ATOMS: atom_id res chain seq x y z
N MET A 1 -5.10 39.10 10.43
CA MET A 1 -4.52 40.04 9.45
C MET A 1 -5.23 39.82 8.13
N ASP A 2 -6.28 40.59 7.83
CA ASP A 2 -7.03 40.47 6.58
C ASP A 2 -6.23 41.15 5.44
N VAL A 3 -5.57 40.33 4.63
CA VAL A 3 -4.67 40.76 3.53
C VAL A 3 -5.39 41.54 2.42
N ARG A 4 -6.73 41.69 2.49
CA ARG A 4 -7.51 42.48 1.53
C ARG A 4 -7.34 44.00 1.64
N ALA A 5 -6.86 44.52 2.77
CA ALA A 5 -6.92 45.97 3.06
C ALA A 5 -5.78 46.84 2.46
N VAL A 6 -4.73 46.26 1.85
CA VAL A 6 -3.50 46.99 1.46
C VAL A 6 -3.50 47.50 0.01
N MET A 7 -4.56 47.27 -0.78
CA MET A 7 -4.53 47.38 -2.24
C MET A 7 -5.32 48.56 -2.84
N THR A 8 -5.29 49.76 -2.24
CA THR A 8 -6.16 50.89 -2.67
C THR A 8 -5.45 52.15 -3.18
N ARG A 9 -4.22 52.12 -3.71
CA ARG A 9 -3.70 53.25 -4.51
C ARG A 9 -2.83 52.79 -5.71
N ARG A 10 -3.33 53.08 -6.94
CA ARG A 10 -2.84 52.78 -8.32
C ARG A 10 -3.22 51.38 -8.88
N PRO A 11 -4.44 51.12 -9.44
CA PRO A 11 -5.03 49.79 -9.24
C PRO A 11 -5.48 48.96 -10.48
N GLN A 12 -5.11 49.22 -11.74
CA GLN A 12 -5.62 48.38 -12.86
C GLN A 12 -4.65 47.26 -13.30
N CYS A 13 -3.42 47.54 -13.75
CA CYS A 13 -2.50 46.46 -14.15
C CYS A 13 -1.89 45.69 -12.96
N SER A 14 -1.52 46.39 -11.88
CA SER A 14 -0.98 45.79 -10.65
C SER A 14 -1.99 44.86 -9.97
N ARG A 15 -3.27 45.24 -9.95
CA ARG A 15 -4.34 44.46 -9.31
C ARG A 15 -4.67 43.18 -10.07
N VAL A 16 -4.69 43.21 -11.41
CA VAL A 16 -4.91 42.01 -12.23
C VAL A 16 -3.77 41.00 -12.05
N ILE A 17 -2.52 41.46 -12.06
CA ILE A 17 -1.34 40.60 -11.84
C ILE A 17 -1.39 39.97 -10.44
N LEU A 18 -1.73 40.77 -9.43
CA LEU A 18 -1.83 40.30 -8.06
C LEU A 18 -2.92 39.24 -7.87
N VAL A 19 -4.14 39.49 -8.38
CA VAL A 19 -5.27 38.53 -8.28
C VAL A 19 -4.90 37.20 -8.94
N ARG A 20 -4.32 37.24 -10.15
CA ARG A 20 -3.83 36.03 -10.84
C ARG A 20 -2.76 35.29 -10.06
N SER A 21 -1.89 36.02 -9.37
CA SER A 21 -0.83 35.43 -8.54
C SER A 21 -1.41 34.74 -7.31
N PHE A 22 -2.42 35.34 -6.68
CA PHE A 22 -3.16 34.73 -5.58
C PHE A 22 -3.95 33.49 -6.01
N ASP A 23 -4.65 33.56 -7.14
CA ASP A 23 -5.40 32.42 -7.68
C ASP A 23 -4.44 31.27 -8.01
N ASN A 24 -3.31 31.56 -8.66
CA ASN A 24 -2.29 30.56 -8.95
C ASN A 24 -1.71 29.95 -7.67
N MET A 25 -1.38 30.76 -6.67
CA MET A 25 -0.87 30.27 -5.39
C MET A 25 -1.90 29.41 -4.66
N SER A 26 -3.17 29.83 -4.62
CA SER A 26 -4.27 29.06 -4.01
C SER A 26 -4.48 27.71 -4.73
N HIS A 27 -4.37 27.69 -6.05
CA HIS A 27 -4.49 26.50 -6.87
C HIS A 27 -3.32 25.54 -6.64
N LEU A 28 -2.08 26.05 -6.53
CA LEU A 28 -0.90 25.26 -6.19
C LEU A 28 -1.01 24.62 -4.80
N ILE A 29 -1.50 25.36 -3.80
CA ILE A 29 -1.73 24.85 -2.45
C ILE A 29 -2.77 23.73 -2.48
N ARG A 30 -3.89 23.94 -3.19
CA ARG A 30 -4.95 22.94 -3.32
C ARG A 30 -4.44 21.68 -4.02
N ARG A 31 -3.67 21.81 -5.10
CA ARG A 31 -3.06 20.68 -5.82
C ARG A 31 -2.09 19.89 -4.94
N ARG A 32 -1.18 20.55 -4.23
CA ARG A 32 -0.25 19.89 -3.30
C ARG A 32 -1.00 19.16 -2.18
N SER A 33 -2.06 19.76 -1.64
CA SER A 33 -2.90 19.11 -0.62
C SER A 33 -3.57 17.84 -1.15
N ALA A 34 -4.09 17.86 -2.38
CA ALA A 34 -4.69 16.69 -3.02
C ALA A 34 -3.66 15.56 -3.19
N ILE A 35 -2.47 15.87 -3.73
CA ILE A 35 -1.37 14.92 -3.90
C ILE A 35 -0.94 14.32 -2.55
N ASN A 36 -0.80 15.15 -1.51
CA ASN A 36 -0.41 14.66 -0.19
C ASN A 36 -1.45 13.71 0.43
N LYS A 37 -2.75 13.96 0.21
CA LYS A 37 -3.81 13.03 0.64
C LYS A 37 -3.72 11.69 -0.09
N GLU A 38 -3.47 11.73 -1.40
CA GLU A 38 -3.28 10.52 -2.21
C GLU A 38 -2.05 9.72 -1.76
N ASN A 39 -0.92 10.39 -1.54
CA ASN A 39 0.31 9.76 -1.04
C ASN A 39 0.10 9.13 0.34
N LYS A 40 -0.67 9.78 1.22
CA LYS A 40 -1.05 9.20 2.52
C LYS A 40 -1.89 7.92 2.35
N ALA A 41 -2.81 7.88 1.39
CA ALA A 41 -3.59 6.69 1.10
C ALA A 41 -2.71 5.56 0.54
N LYS A 42 -1.84 5.87 -0.44
CA LYS A 42 -0.87 4.93 -1.02
C LYS A 42 0.05 4.33 0.05
N LEU A 43 0.60 5.17 0.92
CA LEU A 43 1.49 4.73 2.00
C LEU A 43 0.77 3.78 2.97
N LYS A 44 -0.49 4.06 3.33
CA LYS A 44 -1.30 3.15 4.15
C LYS A 44 -1.46 1.79 3.49
N ILE A 45 -1.77 1.76 2.19
CA ILE A 45 -1.93 0.51 1.42
C ILE A 45 -0.63 -0.30 1.42
N VAL A 46 0.52 0.36 1.18
CA VAL A 46 1.83 -0.31 1.19
C VAL A 46 2.14 -0.91 2.57
N HIS A 47 1.92 -0.16 3.66
CA HIS A 47 2.16 -0.70 5.00
C HIS A 47 1.22 -1.83 5.38
N THR A 48 -0.08 -1.73 5.06
CA THR A 48 -1.04 -2.79 5.39
C THR A 48 -0.81 -4.04 4.56
N SER A 49 -0.54 -3.90 3.26
CA SER A 49 -0.23 -5.04 2.38
C SER A 49 1.08 -5.70 2.78
N GLY A 50 2.14 -4.95 3.06
CA GLY A 50 3.43 -5.50 3.51
C GLY A 50 3.35 -6.20 4.86
N ALA A 51 2.65 -5.62 5.84
CA ALA A 51 2.44 -6.27 7.13
C ALA A 51 1.62 -7.56 6.99
N ARG A 52 0.55 -7.53 6.18
CA ARG A 52 -0.28 -8.70 5.94
C ARG A 52 0.45 -9.79 5.17
N SER A 53 1.24 -9.44 4.14
CA SER A 53 2.03 -10.42 3.39
C SER A 53 3.06 -11.09 4.28
N PHE A 54 3.76 -10.33 5.13
CA PHE A 54 4.71 -10.89 6.09
C PHE A 54 4.03 -11.84 7.08
N GLN A 55 2.87 -11.46 7.63
CA GLN A 55 2.08 -12.34 8.50
C GLN A 55 1.64 -13.62 7.78
N CYS A 56 1.16 -13.51 6.53
CA CYS A 56 0.76 -14.67 5.73
C CYS A 56 1.93 -15.61 5.44
N THR A 57 3.09 -15.09 5.02
CA THR A 57 4.29 -15.91 4.77
C THR A 57 4.73 -16.64 6.04
N ARG A 58 4.71 -15.95 7.19
CA ARG A 58 5.05 -16.56 8.47
C ARG A 58 4.08 -17.68 8.86
N ALA A 59 2.77 -17.45 8.73
CA ALA A 59 1.76 -18.47 9.04
C ALA A 59 1.85 -19.70 8.12
N LEU A 60 2.22 -19.50 6.85
CA LEU A 60 2.50 -20.60 5.92
C LEU A 60 3.71 -21.42 6.37
N LEU A 61 4.79 -20.76 6.78
CA LEU A 61 5.99 -21.44 7.29
C LEU A 61 5.69 -22.26 8.56
N GLU A 62 4.98 -21.67 9.53
CA GLU A 62 4.57 -22.36 10.76
C GLU A 62 3.70 -23.60 10.47
N LYS A 63 2.83 -23.53 9.45
CA LYS A 63 2.05 -24.69 8.99
C LYS A 63 2.91 -25.79 8.36
N MET A 64 3.91 -25.44 7.56
CA MET A 64 4.82 -26.41 6.97
C MET A 64 5.62 -27.14 8.05
N GLU A 65 6.15 -26.41 9.02
CA GLU A 65 6.92 -26.98 10.14
C GLU A 65 6.04 -27.89 11.02
N ALA A 66 4.81 -27.48 11.32
CA ALA A 66 3.87 -28.30 12.08
C ALA A 66 3.51 -29.61 11.37
N LEU A 67 3.25 -29.56 10.05
CA LEU A 67 2.99 -30.76 9.26
C LEU A 67 4.21 -31.67 9.20
N GLN A 68 5.41 -31.12 9.03
CA GLN A 68 6.64 -31.89 9.02
C GLN A 68 6.83 -32.65 10.35
N LEU A 69 6.69 -31.97 11.48
CA LEU A 69 6.78 -32.58 12.81
C LEU A 69 5.71 -33.67 13.04
N GLN A 70 4.46 -33.44 12.61
CA GLN A 70 3.41 -34.44 12.71
C GLN A 70 3.76 -35.70 11.91
N ASN A 71 4.24 -35.53 10.68
CA ASN A 71 4.57 -36.64 9.79
C ASN A 71 5.76 -37.46 10.30
N GLU A 72 6.79 -36.79 10.82
CA GLU A 72 7.92 -37.44 11.50
C GLU A 72 7.43 -38.28 12.70
N SER A 73 6.44 -37.78 13.46
CA SER A 73 5.84 -38.52 14.58
C SER A 73 4.98 -39.73 14.14
N GLU A 74 4.37 -39.66 12.95
CA GLU A 74 3.57 -40.74 12.35
C GLU A 74 4.43 -41.75 11.56
N GLY A 75 5.76 -41.54 11.47
CA GLY A 75 6.67 -42.37 10.70
C GLY A 75 6.50 -42.26 9.18
N LYS A 76 5.81 -41.21 8.72
CA LYS A 76 5.57 -40.93 7.29
C LYS A 76 6.56 -39.86 6.84
N SER A 77 7.33 -40.14 5.79
CA SER A 77 8.18 -39.13 5.16
C SER A 77 7.47 -38.55 3.95
N TYR A 78 6.96 -37.33 4.05
CA TYR A 78 6.52 -36.57 2.87
C TYR A 78 7.71 -35.91 2.20
N THR A 79 7.68 -35.85 0.87
CA THR A 79 8.59 -35.01 0.09
C THR A 79 8.21 -33.54 0.26
N GLU A 80 9.17 -32.63 0.10
CA GLU A 80 8.95 -31.19 0.19
C GLU A 80 7.78 -30.72 -0.73
N VAL A 81 7.66 -31.36 -1.90
CA VAL A 81 6.60 -31.09 -2.89
C VAL A 81 5.20 -31.42 -2.36
N GLU A 82 5.06 -32.52 -1.62
CA GLU A 82 3.76 -32.94 -1.07
C GLU A 82 3.33 -32.02 0.08
N ILE A 83 4.27 -31.57 0.92
CA ILE A 83 3.98 -30.59 1.99
C ILE A 83 3.52 -29.27 1.37
N PHE A 84 4.20 -28.79 0.33
CA PHE A 84 3.75 -27.60 -0.40
C PHE A 84 2.37 -27.78 -1.03
N ALA A 85 2.10 -28.95 -1.61
CA ALA A 85 0.82 -29.23 -2.24
C ALA A 85 -0.34 -29.19 -1.24
N GLU A 86 -0.15 -29.78 -0.06
CA GLU A 86 -1.11 -29.79 1.04
C GLU A 86 -1.33 -28.38 1.61
N VAL A 87 -0.26 -27.64 1.91
CA VAL A 87 -0.32 -26.30 2.52
C VAL A 87 -0.95 -25.27 1.56
N LEU A 88 -0.64 -25.37 0.27
CA LEU A 88 -1.18 -24.48 -0.77
C LEU A 88 -2.54 -24.95 -1.32
N GLY A 89 -3.00 -26.15 -0.93
CA GLY A 89 -4.25 -26.73 -1.39
C GLY A 89 -4.25 -27.10 -2.88
N THR A 90 -3.08 -27.25 -3.49
CA THR A 90 -2.95 -27.72 -4.87
C THR A 90 -3.02 -29.24 -4.87
N LYS A 91 -4.05 -29.81 -5.49
CA LYS A 91 -4.15 -31.26 -5.63
C LYS A 91 -3.02 -31.74 -6.55
N ALA A 92 -2.22 -32.70 -6.10
CA ALA A 92 -1.26 -33.38 -6.95
C ALA A 92 -2.03 -34.02 -8.11
N VAL A 93 -1.83 -33.51 -9.34
CA VAL A 93 -2.37 -34.15 -10.54
C VAL A 93 -1.49 -35.36 -10.79
N THR A 94 -1.89 -36.52 -10.26
CA THR A 94 -1.33 -37.80 -10.66
C THR A 94 -1.85 -38.10 -12.07
N CYS A 95 -1.06 -37.76 -13.09
CA CYS A 95 -1.29 -38.26 -14.44
C CYS A 95 -0.98 -39.76 -14.44
N GLU A 96 -2.01 -40.60 -14.38
CA GLU A 96 -1.87 -41.99 -14.76
C GLU A 96 -1.61 -42.03 -16.28
N VAL A 97 -0.49 -42.65 -16.68
CA VAL A 97 -0.13 -42.96 -18.08
C VAL A 97 -0.37 -44.44 -18.32
#